data_AF-H0HRI5-F1
#
_entry.id   AF-H0HRI5-F1
#
_cell.length_a   1.000
_cell.length_b   1.000
_cell.length_c   1.000
_cell.angle_alpha   90.00
_cell.angle_beta   90.00
_cell.angle_gamma   90.00
#
_symmetry.space_group_name_H-M   'P 1'
#
loop_
_entity.id
_entity.type
_entity.pdbx_description
1 polymer ?
#
loop_
_entity_poly.entity_id
_entity_poly.type
_entity_poly.pdbx_seq_one_letter_code
_entity_poly.pdbx_strand_id
1 'polypeptide(L)'
;MSETGNLLSILREAADAAAVDAIEAALERGPDRGLCRINALAFADKQALDEEKTVSAFLHASRIGLFDLSWNVLCPGCGGVLDANTSLKTVLKDEYVCALCADGYSPTLDEMVEVTFTVSPRVRKIAAHDPDELPLAEYFRQIYWGSGVDLPEESFDEAVEGFVLEDIELPPGEKAIVSIQLPPEFIIVFEPVTHSAQFIDVKGEPTRERQNLSLTFDKDHVHSQTLEMRPGPLRIAFENRTDRRTLPTICIAGDVLHGLLGKRRPFVTAKRLLTNQTFRDLYRTDTLTVDQRLKITSLTFLFTDLRGSTELYERVGDLVAFDLVREHFRVLNEIVAAEAGAVVKTIGDAVMATFPTPDRAVAAALRMREAMRDMNARSGRADLLLKIGVHEGPCIAVTMNERQDYFGQTVNIASRVQGLANSQSIFATGSVVNDAKAADLLHTKELTPVSQGTSLRGIEREVMVYAIP
;
A
#
# COMPACT_ATOMS: atom_id res chain seq x y z
N MET A 1 -30.60 -12.14 -16.19
CA MET A 1 -29.71 -11.31 -15.37
C MET A 1 -28.46 -11.03 -16.20
N SER A 2 -27.96 -9.80 -16.23
CA SER A 2 -26.70 -9.48 -16.91
C SER A 2 -25.53 -10.24 -16.24
N GLU A 3 -24.43 -10.46 -16.97
CA GLU A 3 -23.21 -11.07 -16.42
C GLU A 3 -22.75 -10.33 -15.15
N THR A 4 -22.76 -8.99 -15.18
CA THR A 4 -22.48 -8.12 -14.03
C THR A 4 -23.42 -8.37 -12.85
N GLY A 5 -24.73 -8.53 -13.09
CA GLY A 5 -25.70 -8.81 -12.02
C GLY A 5 -25.45 -10.14 -11.31
N ASN A 6 -24.99 -11.16 -12.06
CA ASN A 6 -24.60 -12.44 -11.47
C ASN A 6 -23.33 -12.28 -10.59
N LEU A 7 -22.33 -11.53 -11.06
CA LEU A 7 -21.11 -11.26 -10.29
C LEU A 7 -21.42 -10.49 -9.00
N LEU A 8 -22.31 -9.50 -9.06
CA LEU A 8 -22.75 -8.74 -7.87
C LEU A 8 -23.49 -9.63 -6.87
N SER A 9 -24.33 -10.57 -7.35
CA SER A 9 -24.97 -11.56 -6.47
C SER A 9 -23.95 -12.43 -5.74
N ILE A 10 -22.91 -12.90 -6.45
CA ILE A 10 -21.82 -13.68 -5.84
C ILE A 10 -21.06 -12.83 -4.81
N LEU A 11 -20.80 -11.56 -5.13
CA LEU A 11 -20.10 -10.65 -4.23
C LEU A 11 -20.88 -10.42 -2.93
N ARG A 12 -22.20 -10.30 -2.98
CA ARG A 12 -23.08 -10.14 -1.80
C ARG A 12 -23.02 -11.32 -0.83
N GLU A 13 -22.70 -12.52 -1.32
CA GLU A 13 -22.53 -13.71 -0.46
C GLU A 13 -21.17 -13.73 0.24
N ALA A 14 -20.18 -13.01 -0.29
CA ALA A 14 -18.77 -13.08 0.16
C ALA A 14 -18.28 -11.83 0.91
N ALA A 15 -18.95 -10.68 0.76
CA ALA A 15 -18.50 -9.40 1.30
C ALA A 15 -19.60 -8.64 2.06
N ASP A 16 -19.20 -7.60 2.78
CA ASP A 16 -20.12 -6.75 3.55
C ASP A 16 -21.15 -6.06 2.65
N ALA A 17 -22.43 -6.19 2.98
CA ALA A 17 -23.52 -5.73 2.14
C ALA A 17 -23.46 -4.24 1.81
N ALA A 18 -23.09 -3.38 2.77
CA ALA A 18 -23.03 -1.93 2.55
C ALA A 18 -21.90 -1.55 1.59
N ALA A 19 -20.75 -2.23 1.70
CA ALA A 19 -19.64 -2.05 0.77
C ALA A 19 -20.03 -2.52 -0.65
N VAL A 20 -20.76 -3.64 -0.77
CA VAL A 20 -21.23 -4.14 -2.06
C VAL A 20 -22.26 -3.21 -2.70
N ASP A 21 -23.20 -2.68 -1.92
CA ASP A 21 -24.18 -1.69 -2.38
C ASP A 21 -23.51 -0.43 -2.92
N ALA A 22 -22.46 0.06 -2.23
CA ALA A 22 -21.70 1.22 -2.68
C ALA A 22 -20.91 0.93 -3.96
N ILE A 23 -20.30 -0.26 -4.08
CA ILE A 23 -19.60 -0.70 -5.30
C ILE A 23 -20.58 -0.77 -6.48
N GLU A 24 -21.75 -1.38 -6.29
CA GLU A 24 -22.79 -1.46 -7.33
C GLU A 24 -23.25 -0.07 -7.76
N ALA A 25 -23.52 0.82 -6.81
CA ALA A 25 -23.89 2.20 -7.11
C ALA A 25 -22.81 2.95 -7.91
N ALA A 26 -21.54 2.72 -7.59
CA ALA A 26 -20.41 3.29 -8.33
C ALA A 26 -20.32 2.73 -9.76
N LEU A 27 -20.51 1.42 -9.94
CA LEU A 27 -20.52 0.79 -11.26
C LEU A 27 -21.67 1.28 -12.14
N GLU A 28 -22.86 1.48 -11.57
CA GLU A 28 -24.05 1.91 -12.32
C GLU A 28 -24.09 3.41 -12.62
N ARG A 29 -23.72 4.24 -11.64
CA ARG A 29 -23.97 5.69 -11.66
C ARG A 29 -22.71 6.54 -11.49
N GLY A 30 -21.59 5.93 -11.12
CA GLY A 30 -20.32 6.64 -10.95
C GLY A 30 -19.78 7.16 -12.29
N PRO A 31 -19.02 8.28 -12.27
CA PRO A 31 -18.29 8.73 -13.44
C PRO A 31 -17.18 7.75 -13.81
N ASP A 32 -16.87 7.62 -15.10
CA ASP A 32 -15.85 6.69 -15.61
C ASP A 32 -14.49 6.84 -14.89
N ARG A 33 -14.05 8.08 -14.68
CA ARG A 33 -12.79 8.37 -13.94
C ARG A 33 -12.79 7.84 -12.51
N GLY A 34 -13.96 7.80 -11.87
CA GLY A 34 -14.11 7.27 -10.51
C GLY A 34 -14.06 5.75 -10.44
N LEU A 35 -13.97 5.07 -11.60
CA LEU A 35 -13.78 3.62 -11.72
C LEU A 35 -12.35 3.26 -12.18
N CYS A 36 -11.49 4.25 -12.39
CA CYS A 36 -10.06 4.08 -12.63
C CYS A 36 -9.29 4.22 -11.31
N ARG A 37 -8.37 3.30 -11.04
CA ARG A 37 -7.44 3.34 -9.89
C ARG A 37 -8.12 3.73 -8.57
N ILE A 38 -9.21 3.06 -8.23
CA ILE A 38 -9.96 3.32 -7.01
C ILE A 38 -9.05 3.13 -5.80
N ASN A 39 -8.91 4.19 -5.02
CA ASN A 39 -8.39 4.15 -3.66
C ASN A 39 -9.48 3.61 -2.72
N ALA A 40 -9.37 2.35 -2.29
CA ALA A 40 -10.40 1.74 -1.45
C ALA A 40 -10.58 2.47 -0.09
N LEU A 41 -9.54 3.13 0.44
CA LEU A 41 -9.65 3.89 1.69
C LEU A 41 -10.41 5.19 1.48
N ALA A 42 -10.07 5.94 0.41
CA ALA A 42 -10.79 7.16 0.08
C ALA A 42 -12.25 6.88 -0.34
N PHE A 43 -12.49 5.72 -0.98
CA PHE A 43 -13.83 5.24 -1.29
C PHE A 43 -14.63 4.94 0.00
N ALA A 44 -14.02 4.24 0.96
CA ALA A 44 -14.65 3.95 2.25
C ALA A 44 -15.02 5.25 3.00
N ASP A 45 -14.08 6.19 3.09
CA ASP A 45 -14.28 7.48 3.75
C ASP A 45 -15.42 8.29 3.08
N LYS A 46 -15.40 8.43 1.75
CA LYS A 46 -16.44 9.14 0.98
C LYS A 46 -17.85 8.55 1.18
N GLN A 47 -17.94 7.24 1.40
CA GLN A 47 -19.20 6.51 1.59
C GLN A 47 -19.53 6.24 3.06
N ALA A 48 -18.70 6.72 4.01
CA ALA A 48 -18.81 6.45 5.44
C ALA A 48 -18.88 4.94 5.79
N LEU A 49 -18.04 4.14 5.14
CA LEU A 49 -17.93 2.69 5.31
C LEU A 49 -16.72 2.30 6.18
N ASP A 50 -16.76 1.08 6.69
CA ASP A 50 -15.59 0.47 7.34
C ASP A 50 -14.49 0.17 6.31
N GLU A 51 -13.26 0.61 6.59
CA GLU A 51 -12.14 0.47 5.67
C GLU A 51 -11.81 -0.99 5.35
N GLU A 52 -11.74 -1.86 6.36
CA GLU A 52 -11.32 -3.25 6.17
C GLU A 52 -12.35 -4.06 5.39
N LYS A 53 -13.63 -3.85 5.70
CA LYS A 53 -14.74 -4.43 4.94
C LYS A 53 -14.77 -3.94 3.50
N THR A 54 -14.48 -2.66 3.28
CA THR A 54 -14.41 -2.07 1.93
C THR A 54 -13.25 -2.66 1.12
N VAL A 55 -12.06 -2.74 1.70
CA VAL A 55 -10.90 -3.40 1.07
C VAL A 55 -11.22 -4.86 0.76
N SER A 56 -11.80 -5.60 1.72
CA SER A 56 -12.23 -6.99 1.52
C SER A 56 -13.21 -7.13 0.35
N ALA A 57 -14.20 -6.23 0.24
CA ALA A 57 -15.17 -6.23 -0.85
C ALA A 57 -14.49 -6.02 -2.21
N PHE A 58 -13.57 -5.07 -2.34
CA PHE A 58 -12.81 -4.88 -3.58
C PHE A 58 -11.92 -6.08 -3.94
N LEU A 59 -11.35 -6.77 -2.96
CA LEU A 59 -10.57 -7.98 -3.18
C LEU A 59 -11.40 -9.14 -3.73
N HIS A 60 -12.58 -9.37 -3.13
CA HIS A 60 -13.54 -10.35 -3.64
C HIS A 60 -14.04 -9.97 -5.03
N ALA A 61 -14.39 -8.69 -5.23
CA ALA A 61 -14.85 -8.17 -6.52
C ALA A 61 -13.78 -8.37 -7.60
N SER A 62 -12.51 -8.16 -7.27
CA SER A 62 -11.41 -8.39 -8.20
C SER A 62 -11.23 -9.88 -8.52
N ARG A 63 -11.37 -10.75 -7.51
CA ARG A 63 -11.22 -12.20 -7.69
C ARG A 63 -12.27 -12.79 -8.64
N ILE A 64 -13.48 -12.22 -8.65
CA ILE A 64 -14.57 -12.65 -9.53
C ILE A 64 -14.61 -11.87 -10.86
N GLY A 65 -13.67 -10.96 -11.10
CA GLY A 65 -13.53 -10.25 -12.38
C GLY A 65 -14.36 -8.97 -12.54
N LEU A 66 -14.86 -8.40 -11.45
CA LEU A 66 -15.49 -7.07 -11.50
C LEU A 66 -14.45 -5.95 -11.68
N PHE A 67 -13.29 -6.11 -11.03
CA PHE A 67 -12.19 -5.16 -11.04
C PHE A 67 -10.86 -5.86 -11.32
N ASP A 68 -9.93 -5.13 -11.90
CA ASP A 68 -8.53 -5.49 -12.03
C ASP A 68 -7.76 -4.83 -10.88
N LEU A 69 -7.03 -5.66 -10.11
CA LEU A 69 -6.14 -5.22 -9.03
C LEU A 69 -4.78 -4.82 -9.63
N SER A 70 -4.30 -3.63 -9.30
CA SER A 70 -2.99 -3.11 -9.76
C SER A 70 -2.10 -2.70 -8.58
N TRP A 71 -0.79 -2.88 -8.76
CA TRP A 71 0.27 -2.48 -7.85
C TRP A 71 1.07 -1.34 -8.51
N ASN A 72 0.95 -0.13 -7.98
CA ASN A 72 1.59 1.06 -8.54
C ASN A 72 2.77 1.47 -7.65
N VAL A 73 3.98 1.56 -8.21
CA VAL A 73 5.14 2.14 -7.53
C VAL A 73 5.06 3.65 -7.65
N LEU A 74 5.00 4.36 -6.52
CA LEU A 74 4.85 5.80 -6.45
C LEU A 74 6.17 6.48 -6.08
N CYS A 75 6.37 7.68 -6.62
CA CYS A 75 7.38 8.60 -6.13
C CYS A 75 6.96 9.19 -4.77
N PRO A 76 7.79 9.08 -3.70
CA PRO A 76 7.49 9.70 -2.41
C PRO A 76 7.34 11.22 -2.46
N GLY A 77 8.10 11.88 -3.34
CA GLY A 77 8.08 13.33 -3.52
C GLY A 77 6.77 13.83 -4.15
N CYS A 78 6.52 13.45 -5.40
CA CYS A 78 5.39 13.99 -6.19
C CYS A 78 4.15 13.10 -6.23
N GLY A 79 4.22 11.84 -5.77
CA GLY A 79 3.12 10.87 -5.88
C GLY A 79 2.85 10.39 -7.32
N GLY A 80 3.72 10.70 -8.28
CA GLY A 80 3.65 10.15 -9.63
C GLY A 80 3.89 8.64 -9.64
N VAL A 81 3.13 7.92 -10.45
CA VAL A 81 3.30 6.48 -10.68
C VAL A 81 4.54 6.27 -11.53
N LEU A 82 5.57 5.65 -10.96
CA LEU A 82 6.82 5.32 -11.63
C LEU A 82 6.73 4.00 -12.41
N ASP A 83 5.82 3.14 -12.00
CA ASP A 83 5.61 1.82 -12.60
C ASP A 83 4.24 1.26 -12.18
N ALA A 84 3.52 0.63 -13.11
CA ALA A 84 2.19 0.07 -12.87
C ALA A 84 2.17 -1.41 -13.25
N ASN A 85 1.83 -2.26 -12.27
CA ASN A 85 2.05 -3.69 -12.35
C ASN A 85 0.74 -4.46 -12.05
N THR A 86 0.43 -5.50 -12.82
CA THR A 86 -0.72 -6.38 -12.55
C THR A 86 -0.42 -7.44 -11.49
N SER A 87 0.86 -7.66 -11.18
CA SER A 87 1.31 -8.56 -10.13
C SER A 87 2.47 -7.93 -9.39
N LEU A 88 2.53 -8.17 -8.09
CA LEU A 88 3.68 -7.73 -7.29
C LEU A 88 4.97 -8.43 -7.77
N LYS A 89 4.88 -9.59 -8.45
CA LYS A 89 5.97 -10.31 -9.14
C LYS A 89 6.75 -9.48 -10.16
N THR A 90 6.13 -8.45 -10.75
CA THR A 90 6.76 -7.63 -11.79
C THR A 90 7.40 -6.35 -11.26
N VAL A 91 7.31 -6.09 -9.95
CA VAL A 91 8.07 -5.04 -9.25
C VAL A 91 9.51 -5.52 -9.02
N LEU A 92 10.34 -5.41 -10.04
CA LEU A 92 11.66 -6.06 -10.10
C LEU A 92 12.85 -5.11 -9.89
N LYS A 93 12.65 -3.79 -9.94
CA LYS A 93 13.77 -2.83 -9.89
C LYS A 93 14.17 -2.54 -8.45
N ASP A 94 15.48 -2.59 -8.19
CA ASP A 94 16.06 -2.20 -6.89
C ASP A 94 15.99 -0.69 -6.65
N GLU A 95 15.88 0.10 -7.72
CA GLU A 95 15.79 1.55 -7.69
C GLU A 95 14.85 2.07 -8.78
N TYR A 96 14.06 3.06 -8.42
CA TYR A 96 13.19 3.81 -9.33
C TYR A 96 13.59 5.28 -9.31
N VAL A 97 13.80 5.86 -10.49
CA VAL A 97 14.10 7.30 -10.65
C VAL A 97 12.84 8.03 -11.08
N CYS A 98 12.45 9.05 -10.33
CA CYS A 98 11.32 9.89 -10.70
C CYS A 98 11.77 10.97 -11.67
N ALA A 99 11.22 10.98 -12.88
CA ALA A 99 11.53 11.99 -13.88
C ALA A 99 11.16 13.41 -13.43
N LEU A 100 10.03 13.58 -12.74
CA LEU A 100 9.58 14.90 -12.29
C LEU A 100 10.41 15.46 -11.11
N CYS A 101 10.87 14.59 -10.20
CA CYS A 101 11.66 15.00 -9.02
C CYS A 101 13.18 14.92 -9.24
N ALA A 102 13.64 14.21 -10.27
CA ALA A 102 15.05 13.86 -10.52
C ALA A 102 15.74 13.08 -9.38
N ASP A 103 14.97 12.43 -8.51
CA ASP A 103 15.46 11.66 -7.36
C ASP A 103 15.29 10.15 -7.57
N GLY A 104 16.27 9.38 -7.06
CA GLY A 104 16.27 7.92 -7.00
C GLY A 104 15.78 7.39 -5.66
N TYR A 105 14.92 6.37 -5.69
CA TYR A 105 14.32 5.77 -4.50
C TYR A 105 14.38 4.24 -4.57
N SER A 106 14.76 3.61 -3.45
CA SER A 106 14.59 2.16 -3.28
C SER A 106 13.15 1.87 -2.82
N PRO A 107 12.40 1.01 -3.52
CA PRO A 107 11.00 0.76 -3.20
C PRO A 107 10.85 0.07 -1.84
N THR A 108 9.99 0.63 -0.99
CA THR A 108 9.52 -0.01 0.24
C THR A 108 8.02 -0.31 0.11
N LEU A 109 7.59 -1.49 0.58
CA LEU A 109 6.18 -1.86 0.50
C LEU A 109 5.28 -1.08 1.45
N ASP A 110 5.90 -0.43 2.45
CA ASP A 110 5.24 0.35 3.48
C ASP A 110 4.56 1.59 2.91
N GLU A 111 5.17 2.24 1.93
CA GLU A 111 4.82 3.60 1.52
C GLU A 111 4.86 3.82 0.00
N MET A 112 5.74 3.15 -0.74
CA MET A 112 5.89 3.42 -2.17
C MET A 112 4.98 2.58 -3.06
N VAL A 113 4.51 1.42 -2.60
CA VAL A 113 3.68 0.55 -3.44
C VAL A 113 2.22 0.69 -3.03
N GLU A 114 1.46 1.35 -3.90
CA GLU A 114 0.03 1.53 -3.81
C GLU A 114 -0.72 0.34 -4.45
N VAL A 115 -1.88 0.01 -3.89
CA VAL A 115 -2.82 -0.96 -4.44
C VAL A 115 -4.11 -0.23 -4.83
N THR A 116 -4.51 -0.39 -6.08
CA THR A 116 -5.75 0.22 -6.62
C THR A 116 -6.59 -0.78 -7.38
N PHE A 117 -7.88 -0.46 -7.54
CA PHE A 117 -8.85 -1.29 -8.26
C PHE A 117 -9.41 -0.52 -9.46
N THR A 118 -9.29 -1.06 -10.66
CA THR A 118 -9.87 -0.47 -11.88
C THR A 118 -10.97 -1.38 -12.39
N VAL A 119 -12.13 -0.84 -12.78
CA VAL A 119 -13.23 -1.67 -13.30
C VAL A 119 -12.76 -2.48 -14.50
N SER A 120 -13.18 -3.75 -14.60
CA SER A 120 -12.84 -4.57 -15.77
C SER A 120 -13.57 -4.02 -17.02
N PRO A 121 -12.91 -3.94 -18.20
CA PRO A 121 -13.58 -3.52 -19.44
C PRO A 121 -14.74 -4.45 -19.85
N ARG A 122 -14.76 -5.70 -19.34
CA ARG A 122 -15.88 -6.64 -19.51
C ARG A 122 -17.15 -6.22 -18.76
N VAL A 123 -17.00 -5.44 -17.69
CA VAL A 123 -18.10 -4.92 -16.89
C VAL A 123 -18.54 -3.57 -17.39
N ARG A 124 -17.58 -2.64 -17.53
CA ARG A 124 -17.80 -1.30 -18.06
C ARG A 124 -16.50 -0.78 -18.65
N LYS A 125 -16.48 -0.53 -19.96
CA LYS A 125 -15.35 0.14 -20.60
C LYS A 125 -15.34 1.61 -20.20
N ILE A 126 -14.19 2.11 -19.74
CA ILE A 126 -13.95 3.50 -19.37
C ILE A 126 -12.78 4.07 -20.18
N ALA A 127 -12.69 5.39 -20.32
CA ALA A 127 -11.62 6.03 -21.09
C ALA A 127 -10.20 5.65 -20.61
N ALA A 128 -10.01 5.39 -19.32
CA ALA A 128 -8.72 4.96 -18.77
C ALA A 128 -8.25 3.57 -19.23
N HIS A 129 -9.12 2.74 -19.84
CA HIS A 129 -8.69 1.49 -20.47
C HIS A 129 -7.88 1.73 -21.74
N ASP A 130 -8.04 2.89 -22.37
CA ASP A 130 -7.28 3.33 -23.53
C ASP A 130 -6.62 4.69 -23.21
N PRO A 131 -5.54 4.73 -22.38
CA PRO A 131 -4.91 5.98 -21.93
C PRO A 131 -4.46 6.92 -23.05
N ASP A 132 -4.25 6.39 -24.26
CA ASP A 132 -3.85 7.17 -25.43
C ASP A 132 -5.00 7.99 -26.04
N GLU A 133 -6.23 7.81 -25.56
CA GLU A 133 -7.39 8.62 -25.96
C GLU A 133 -7.73 9.72 -24.94
N LEU A 134 -7.07 9.73 -23.77
CA LEU A 134 -7.35 10.70 -22.72
C LEU A 134 -6.81 12.10 -23.12
N PRO A 135 -7.56 13.19 -22.87
CA PRO A 135 -6.99 14.53 -22.85
C PRO A 135 -5.85 14.65 -21.83
N LEU A 136 -4.93 15.61 -22.02
CA LEU A 136 -3.76 15.79 -21.16
C LEU A 136 -4.11 15.84 -19.66
N ALA A 137 -5.06 16.69 -19.27
CA ALA A 137 -5.48 16.85 -17.88
C ALA A 137 -5.99 15.52 -17.29
N GLU A 138 -6.78 14.76 -18.04
CA GLU A 138 -7.29 13.46 -17.58
C GLU A 138 -6.19 12.37 -17.58
N TYR A 139 -5.21 12.44 -18.48
CA TYR A 139 -4.03 11.57 -18.42
C TYR A 139 -3.26 11.80 -17.12
N PHE A 140 -2.98 13.06 -16.78
CA PHE A 140 -2.33 13.41 -15.53
C PHE A 140 -3.13 12.92 -14.31
N ARG A 141 -4.44 13.17 -14.31
CA ARG A 141 -5.35 12.84 -13.21
C ARG A 141 -5.53 11.34 -12.99
N GLN A 142 -5.68 10.56 -14.07
CA GLN A 142 -6.05 9.14 -13.99
C GLN A 142 -4.86 8.18 -14.14
N ILE A 143 -3.80 8.58 -14.86
CA ILE A 143 -2.72 7.69 -15.29
C ILE A 143 -1.36 8.08 -14.71
N TYR A 144 -1.03 9.37 -14.63
CA TYR A 144 0.27 9.78 -14.11
C TYR A 144 0.31 9.80 -12.58
N TRP A 145 -0.58 10.53 -11.92
CA TRP A 145 -0.60 10.62 -10.46
C TRP A 145 -1.26 9.39 -9.83
N GLY A 146 -0.68 8.92 -8.72
CA GLY A 146 -1.25 7.88 -7.88
C GLY A 146 -2.50 8.37 -7.14
N SER A 147 -3.31 7.45 -6.65
CA SER A 147 -4.58 7.78 -5.97
C SER A 147 -4.37 8.42 -4.59
N GLY A 148 -3.15 8.36 -4.06
CA GLY A 148 -2.70 9.07 -2.86
C GLY A 148 -2.50 10.59 -3.03
N VAL A 149 -2.45 11.11 -4.27
CA VAL A 149 -2.44 12.56 -4.51
C VAL A 149 -3.86 13.10 -4.40
N ASP A 150 -4.09 14.07 -3.50
CA ASP A 150 -5.43 14.63 -3.29
C ASP A 150 -5.74 15.76 -4.30
N LEU A 151 -5.95 15.33 -5.55
CA LEU A 151 -6.31 16.20 -6.66
C LEU A 151 -7.75 16.74 -6.50
N PRO A 152 -8.00 18.03 -6.74
CA PRO A 152 -9.34 18.61 -6.63
C PRO A 152 -10.27 18.07 -7.72
N GLU A 153 -11.52 17.73 -7.37
CA GLU A 153 -12.47 17.14 -8.33
C GLU A 153 -13.00 18.15 -9.37
N GLU A 154 -13.21 19.41 -8.96
CA GLU A 154 -13.84 20.44 -9.80
C GLU A 154 -12.83 21.42 -10.41
N SER A 155 -11.84 21.86 -9.64
CA SER A 155 -10.89 22.92 -10.05
C SER A 155 -9.53 22.39 -10.54
N PHE A 156 -9.41 21.11 -10.86
CA PHE A 156 -8.12 20.58 -11.31
C PHE A 156 -7.71 21.09 -12.69
N ASP A 157 -8.65 21.31 -13.61
CA ASP A 157 -8.30 21.86 -14.93
C ASP A 157 -7.74 23.30 -14.77
N GLU A 158 -8.39 24.13 -13.94
CA GLU A 158 -7.88 25.45 -13.55
C GLU A 158 -6.51 25.38 -12.85
N ALA A 159 -6.30 24.37 -12.00
CA ALA A 159 -5.01 24.17 -11.33
C ALA A 159 -3.92 23.80 -12.34
N VAL A 160 -4.21 22.96 -13.33
CA VAL A 160 -3.28 22.61 -14.42
C VAL A 160 -2.95 23.83 -15.26
N GLU A 161 -3.96 24.61 -15.68
CA GLU A 161 -3.76 25.88 -16.41
C GLU A 161 -2.91 26.89 -15.61
N GLY A 162 -2.97 26.83 -14.27
CA GLY A 162 -2.19 27.70 -13.39
C GLY A 162 -0.68 27.45 -13.39
N PHE A 163 -0.20 26.29 -13.86
CA PHE A 163 1.23 26.00 -13.96
C PHE A 163 1.70 25.52 -15.34
N VAL A 164 0.81 25.15 -16.25
CA VAL A 164 1.17 24.76 -17.63
C VAL A 164 1.25 26.00 -18.51
N LEU A 165 2.41 26.23 -19.12
CA LEU A 165 2.64 27.30 -20.09
C LEU A 165 2.16 26.92 -21.50
N GLU A 166 2.41 25.67 -21.88
CA GLU A 166 2.08 25.13 -23.20
C GLU A 166 2.21 23.62 -23.15
N ASP A 167 1.36 22.92 -23.90
CA ASP A 167 1.41 21.48 -24.05
C ASP A 167 1.17 21.06 -25.49
N ILE A 168 1.61 19.86 -25.85
CA ILE A 168 1.41 19.35 -27.20
C ILE A 168 1.20 17.85 -27.17
N GLU A 169 0.24 17.37 -27.97
CA GLU A 169 0.13 15.96 -28.29
C GLU A 169 0.97 15.66 -29.54
N LEU A 170 1.94 14.75 -29.41
CA LEU A 170 2.84 14.39 -30.49
C LEU A 170 2.71 12.90 -30.83
N PRO A 171 2.13 12.54 -31.99
CA PRO A 171 1.98 11.15 -32.41
C PRO A 171 3.32 10.40 -32.57
N PRO A 172 3.30 9.06 -32.62
CA PRO A 172 4.49 8.25 -32.87
C PRO A 172 5.22 8.67 -34.14
N GLY A 173 6.54 8.89 -34.07
CA GLY A 173 7.39 9.24 -35.21
C GLY A 173 7.32 10.71 -35.66
N GLU A 174 6.45 11.52 -35.07
CA GLU A 174 6.24 12.90 -35.48
C GLU A 174 7.22 13.89 -34.83
N LYS A 175 7.30 15.08 -35.42
CA LYS A 175 8.07 16.21 -34.90
C LYS A 175 7.19 17.45 -34.80
N ALA A 176 7.42 18.24 -33.75
CA ALA A 176 6.75 19.51 -33.57
C ALA A 176 7.71 20.59 -33.09
N ILE A 177 7.30 21.85 -33.27
CA ILE A 177 8.07 22.99 -32.83
C ILE A 177 7.14 23.95 -32.12
N VAL A 178 7.49 24.26 -30.87
CA VAL A 178 6.77 25.17 -30.00
C VAL A 178 7.62 26.42 -29.78
N SER A 179 6.98 27.58 -29.69
CA SER A 179 7.65 28.84 -29.35
C SER A 179 6.95 29.49 -28.18
N ILE A 180 7.68 29.69 -27.09
CA ILE A 180 7.15 30.30 -25.87
C ILE A 180 7.99 31.51 -25.46
N GLN A 181 7.43 32.31 -24.57
CA GLN A 181 8.17 33.33 -23.84
C GLN A 181 8.52 32.75 -22.47
N LEU A 182 9.80 32.46 -22.22
CA LEU A 182 10.25 31.95 -20.92
C LEU A 182 10.10 33.03 -19.83
N PRO A 183 9.32 32.77 -18.76
CA PRO A 183 9.30 33.62 -17.58
C PRO A 183 10.56 33.42 -16.72
N PRO A 184 10.90 34.36 -15.81
CA PRO A 184 12.00 34.23 -14.86
C PRO A 184 11.65 33.27 -13.71
N GLU A 185 11.25 32.05 -14.05
CA GLU A 185 10.79 30.99 -13.15
C GLU A 185 11.56 29.70 -13.45
N PHE A 186 11.52 28.74 -12.53
CA PHE A 186 12.06 27.41 -12.82
C PHE A 186 11.07 26.62 -13.68
N ILE A 187 11.52 26.15 -14.85
CA ILE A 187 10.66 25.48 -15.83
C ILE A 187 11.01 24.00 -15.92
N ILE A 188 9.99 23.17 -16.08
CA ILE A 188 10.11 21.73 -16.35
C ILE A 188 9.40 21.44 -17.66
N VAL A 189 10.11 20.94 -18.66
CA VAL A 189 9.46 20.32 -19.82
C VAL A 189 9.26 18.85 -19.48
N PHE A 190 8.06 18.52 -19.04
CA PHE A 190 7.71 17.20 -18.54
C PHE A 190 6.94 16.39 -19.59
N GLU A 191 7.30 15.12 -19.78
CA GLU A 191 6.60 14.21 -20.67
C GLU A 191 6.15 12.98 -19.86
N PRO A 192 4.84 12.89 -19.53
CA PRO A 192 4.33 11.92 -18.56
C PRO A 192 4.23 10.49 -19.11
N VAL A 193 4.23 10.28 -20.43
CA VAL A 193 4.02 8.94 -21.02
C VAL A 193 5.29 8.11 -20.98
N THR A 194 6.43 8.72 -21.31
CA THR A 194 7.77 8.10 -21.31
C THR A 194 8.51 8.32 -20.00
N HIS A 195 7.94 9.11 -19.08
CA HIS A 195 8.61 9.56 -17.85
C HIS A 195 9.94 10.28 -18.17
N SER A 196 9.89 11.35 -18.97
CA SER A 196 11.04 12.18 -19.31
C SER A 196 10.88 13.62 -18.80
N ALA A 197 11.96 14.29 -18.40
CA ALA A 197 11.89 15.68 -17.93
C ALA A 197 13.12 16.51 -18.30
N GLN A 198 12.94 17.72 -18.83
CA GLN A 198 14.04 18.68 -18.99
C GLN A 198 13.84 19.85 -18.01
N PHE A 199 14.80 20.06 -17.12
CA PHE A 199 14.79 21.16 -16.17
C PHE A 199 15.49 22.40 -16.74
N ILE A 200 14.90 23.57 -16.56
CA ILE A 200 15.44 24.84 -17.04
C ILE A 200 15.40 25.85 -15.89
N ASP A 201 16.58 26.25 -15.41
CA ASP A 201 16.75 27.34 -14.46
C ASP A 201 16.80 28.66 -15.24
N VAL A 202 15.68 29.39 -15.26
CA VAL A 202 15.56 30.64 -16.02
C VAL A 202 15.99 31.82 -15.16
N LYS A 203 17.17 32.38 -15.43
CA LYS A 203 17.77 33.45 -14.63
C LYS A 203 18.58 34.45 -15.45
N GLY A 204 18.93 35.56 -14.81
CA GLY A 204 19.69 36.65 -15.42
C GLY A 204 18.83 37.64 -16.20
N GLU A 205 19.47 38.57 -16.91
CA GLU A 205 18.80 39.64 -17.64
C GLU A 205 17.99 39.12 -18.83
N PRO A 206 16.75 39.61 -19.05
CA PRO A 206 15.93 39.22 -20.19
C PRO A 206 16.62 39.45 -21.53
N THR A 207 16.50 38.50 -22.45
CA THR A 207 17.05 38.58 -23.80
C THR A 207 15.96 38.70 -24.86
N ARG A 208 16.29 39.40 -25.96
CA ARG A 208 15.49 39.39 -27.21
C ARG A 208 15.99 38.36 -28.21
N GLU A 209 17.16 37.78 -27.97
CA GLU A 209 17.74 36.73 -28.80
C GLU A 209 16.96 35.44 -28.63
N ARG A 210 16.61 34.79 -29.75
CA ARG A 210 15.90 33.52 -29.72
C ARG A 210 16.83 32.40 -29.26
N GLN A 211 16.47 31.76 -28.15
CA GLN A 211 17.12 30.56 -27.64
C GLN A 211 16.48 29.32 -28.29
N ASN A 212 17.23 28.22 -28.41
CA ASN A 212 16.73 26.96 -28.99
C ASN A 212 16.98 25.79 -28.05
N LEU A 213 16.01 24.90 -27.96
CA LEU A 213 16.10 23.62 -27.25
C LEU A 213 15.60 22.52 -28.19
N SER A 214 16.20 21.33 -28.13
CA SER A 214 15.75 20.16 -28.90
C SER A 214 15.65 18.97 -27.96
N LEU A 215 14.48 18.37 -27.92
CA LEU A 215 14.16 17.24 -27.06
C LEU A 215 13.67 16.08 -27.92
N THR A 216 14.22 14.91 -27.65
CA THR A 216 13.83 13.65 -28.29
C THR A 216 13.34 12.72 -27.20
N PHE A 217 12.15 12.16 -27.41
CA PHE A 217 11.57 11.15 -26.53
C PHE A 217 11.79 9.78 -27.15
N ASP A 218 12.53 8.92 -26.47
CA ASP A 218 12.77 7.53 -26.84
C ASP A 218 12.69 6.64 -25.59
N LYS A 219 12.97 5.33 -25.72
CA LYS A 219 12.81 4.36 -24.63
C LYS A 219 13.96 4.40 -23.60
N ASP A 220 15.07 5.06 -23.91
CA ASP A 220 16.33 4.95 -23.15
C ASP A 220 16.78 6.28 -22.52
N HIS A 221 16.36 7.43 -23.06
CA HIS A 221 16.80 8.74 -22.61
C HIS A 221 15.85 9.35 -21.57
N VAL A 222 16.31 9.35 -20.31
CA VAL A 222 15.74 10.19 -19.26
C VAL A 222 16.53 11.50 -19.22
N HIS A 223 15.96 12.56 -19.80
CA HIS A 223 16.51 13.91 -19.62
C HIS A 223 16.51 14.23 -18.12
N SER A 224 17.61 14.78 -17.60
CA SER A 224 17.75 15.07 -16.15
C SER A 224 18.74 16.17 -15.80
N GLN A 225 19.48 16.71 -16.78
CA GLN A 225 20.40 17.83 -16.54
C GLN A 225 19.63 19.14 -16.49
N THR A 226 19.90 19.98 -15.49
CA THR A 226 19.37 21.35 -15.45
C THR A 226 20.14 22.23 -16.43
N LEU A 227 19.41 22.87 -17.34
CA LEU A 227 19.95 23.87 -18.26
C LEU A 227 19.71 25.27 -17.70
N GLU A 228 20.69 26.16 -17.85
CA GLU A 228 20.51 27.57 -17.54
C GLU A 228 20.10 28.33 -18.81
N MET A 229 19.02 29.11 -18.71
CA MET A 229 18.54 29.96 -19.80
C MET A 229 18.19 31.35 -19.28
N ARG A 230 18.10 32.34 -20.18
CA ARG A 230 17.64 33.70 -19.83
C ARG A 230 16.15 33.85 -20.09
N PRO A 231 15.42 34.69 -19.32
CA PRO A 231 14.05 35.06 -19.65
C PRO A 231 13.99 35.62 -21.07
N GLY A 232 13.08 35.14 -21.91
CA GLY A 232 13.16 35.45 -23.34
C GLY A 232 12.44 34.48 -24.27
N PRO A 233 12.47 34.73 -25.58
CA PRO A 233 11.88 33.83 -26.57
C PRO A 233 12.67 32.52 -26.65
N LEU A 234 11.98 31.40 -26.44
CA LEU A 234 12.51 30.04 -26.58
C LEU A 234 11.76 29.30 -27.68
N ARG A 235 12.50 28.63 -28.57
CA ARG A 235 11.98 27.69 -29.55
C ARG A 235 12.37 26.28 -29.16
N ILE A 236 11.40 25.41 -28.95
CA ILE A 236 11.60 24.01 -28.56
C ILE A 236 11.21 23.12 -29.73
N ALA A 237 12.14 22.27 -30.18
CA ALA A 237 11.85 21.22 -31.15
C ALA A 237 11.65 19.90 -30.41
N PHE A 238 10.50 19.27 -30.60
CA PHE A 238 10.16 17.95 -30.07
C PHE A 238 10.23 16.91 -31.17
N GLU A 239 10.75 15.73 -30.85
CA GLU A 239 10.77 14.55 -31.72
C GLU A 239 10.34 13.32 -30.91
N ASN A 240 9.25 12.67 -31.33
CA ASN A 240 8.79 11.43 -30.71
C ASN A 240 9.33 10.24 -31.50
N ARG A 241 10.25 9.47 -30.91
CA ARG A 241 10.80 8.23 -31.49
C ARG A 241 10.22 6.97 -30.87
N THR A 242 9.17 7.10 -30.08
CA THR A 242 8.47 5.98 -29.47
C THR A 242 7.41 5.42 -30.40
N ASP A 243 6.83 4.29 -29.99
CA ASP A 243 5.69 3.62 -30.65
C ASP A 243 4.34 4.10 -30.11
N ARG A 244 4.31 5.10 -29.22
CA ARG A 244 3.11 5.69 -28.62
C ARG A 244 3.11 7.19 -28.78
N ARG A 245 1.97 7.84 -28.52
CA ARG A 245 1.93 9.31 -28.42
C ARG A 245 2.77 9.78 -27.23
N THR A 246 3.27 10.99 -27.30
CA THR A 246 3.89 11.69 -26.17
C THR A 246 3.12 12.97 -25.89
N LEU A 247 3.17 13.42 -24.64
CA LEU A 247 2.47 14.62 -24.17
C LEU A 247 3.44 15.64 -23.54
N PRO A 248 4.41 16.21 -24.29
CA PRO A 248 5.33 17.19 -23.74
C PRO A 248 4.57 18.41 -23.20
N THR A 249 4.77 18.68 -21.93
CA THR A 249 4.08 19.72 -21.16
C THR A 249 5.13 20.63 -20.55
N ILE A 250 5.06 21.93 -20.86
CA ILE A 250 5.98 22.92 -20.32
C ILE A 250 5.34 23.52 -19.07
N CYS A 251 5.91 23.23 -17.92
CA CYS A 251 5.37 23.58 -16.60
C CYS A 251 6.26 24.59 -15.87
N ILE A 252 5.64 25.48 -15.10
CA ILE A 252 6.31 26.26 -14.06
C ILE A 252 6.39 25.39 -12.79
N ALA A 253 7.59 25.18 -12.27
CA ALA A 253 7.80 24.56 -10.96
C ALA A 253 7.60 25.57 -9.82
N GLY A 254 6.36 26.07 -9.70
CA GLY A 254 5.99 27.10 -8.74
C GLY A 254 5.01 26.61 -7.67
N ASP A 255 4.52 27.56 -6.87
CA ASP A 255 3.65 27.30 -5.73
C ASP A 255 2.35 26.57 -6.09
N VAL A 256 1.80 26.79 -7.29
CA VAL A 256 0.58 26.11 -7.74
C VAL A 256 0.82 24.60 -7.89
N LEU A 257 1.91 24.22 -8.60
CA LEU A 257 2.29 22.82 -8.75
C LEU A 257 2.66 22.21 -7.40
N HIS A 258 3.46 22.89 -6.59
CA HIS A 258 3.81 22.42 -5.25
C HIS A 258 2.59 22.26 -4.33
N GLY A 259 1.63 23.18 -4.40
CA GLY A 259 0.39 23.12 -3.63
C GLY A 259 -0.52 21.97 -4.05
N LEU A 260 -0.61 21.69 -5.35
CA LEU A 260 -1.32 20.53 -5.89
C LEU A 260 -0.66 19.23 -5.43
N LEU A 261 0.67 19.15 -5.58
CA LEU A 261 1.47 17.99 -5.21
C LEU A 261 1.69 17.87 -3.70
N GLY A 262 1.37 18.86 -2.88
CA GLY A 262 1.54 18.79 -1.43
C GLY A 262 0.38 18.08 -0.71
N LYS A 263 -0.79 18.01 -1.35
CA LYS A 263 -1.98 17.39 -0.76
C LYS A 263 -1.93 15.88 -0.95
N ARG A 264 -1.89 15.16 0.17
CA ARG A 264 -1.80 13.70 0.22
C ARG A 264 -2.96 13.12 1.01
N ARG A 265 -3.45 11.97 0.56
CA ARG A 265 -4.44 11.16 1.27
C ARG A 265 -3.88 9.74 1.49
N PRO A 266 -4.34 9.03 2.54
CA PRO A 266 -3.99 7.62 2.73
C PRO A 266 -4.47 6.76 1.54
N PHE A 267 -3.74 5.68 1.27
CA PHE A 267 -4.11 4.65 0.29
C PHE A 267 -3.76 3.26 0.80
N VAL A 268 -4.27 2.23 0.14
CA VAL A 268 -3.93 0.83 0.48
C VAL A 268 -2.50 0.57 0.01
N THR A 269 -1.59 0.35 0.94
CA THR A 269 -0.20 0.01 0.60
C THR A 269 -0.04 -1.49 0.39
N ALA A 270 1.01 -1.90 -0.31
CA ALA A 270 1.33 -3.30 -0.48
C ALA A 270 1.54 -3.99 0.87
N LYS A 271 2.19 -3.32 1.85
CA LYS A 271 2.28 -3.83 3.22
C LYS A 271 0.90 -4.15 3.79
N ARG A 272 -0.03 -3.19 3.76
CA ARG A 272 -1.38 -3.36 4.33
C ARG A 272 -2.11 -4.53 3.68
N LEU A 273 -1.96 -4.69 2.36
CA LEU A 273 -2.58 -5.78 1.63
C LEU A 273 -1.95 -7.15 1.95
N LEU A 274 -0.62 -7.23 2.03
CA LEU A 274 0.11 -8.44 2.41
C LEU A 274 -0.17 -8.89 3.85
N THR A 275 -0.61 -7.99 4.72
CA THR A 275 -1.06 -8.26 6.08
C THR A 275 -2.57 -8.43 6.21
N ASN A 276 -3.33 -8.39 5.12
CA ASN A 276 -4.78 -8.54 5.13
C ASN A 276 -5.18 -10.02 4.96
N GLN A 277 -6.05 -10.50 5.85
CA GLN A 277 -6.45 -11.91 5.87
C GLN A 277 -7.21 -12.33 4.59
N THR A 278 -8.17 -11.51 4.13
CA THR A 278 -8.91 -11.77 2.88
C THR A 278 -7.96 -11.90 1.69
N PHE A 279 -6.98 -11.01 1.57
CA PHE A 279 -6.00 -11.07 0.50
C PHE A 279 -5.23 -12.40 0.52
N ARG A 280 -4.73 -12.80 1.68
CA ARG A 280 -3.99 -14.07 1.83
C ARG A 280 -4.84 -15.29 1.50
N ASP A 281 -6.14 -15.25 1.79
CA ASP A 281 -7.04 -16.35 1.47
C ASP A 281 -7.38 -16.44 -0.02
N LEU A 282 -7.54 -15.30 -0.69
CA LEU A 282 -7.91 -15.24 -2.11
C LEU A 282 -6.71 -15.41 -3.07
N TYR A 283 -5.52 -14.94 -2.70
CA TYR A 283 -4.35 -14.79 -3.60
C TYR A 283 -3.13 -15.66 -3.22
N ARG A 284 -3.36 -16.82 -2.57
CA ARG A 284 -2.33 -17.70 -1.98
C ARG A 284 -1.05 -17.93 -2.81
N THR A 285 -1.19 -18.12 -4.12
CA THR A 285 -0.09 -18.55 -5.02
C THR A 285 0.47 -17.45 -5.92
N ASP A 286 -0.16 -16.26 -5.97
CA ASP A 286 0.05 -15.31 -7.07
C ASP A 286 0.69 -13.98 -6.70
N THR A 287 1.17 -13.83 -5.47
CA THR A 287 1.67 -12.53 -5.01
C THR A 287 3.15 -12.29 -5.31
N LEU A 288 4.06 -13.18 -4.91
CA LEU A 288 5.51 -12.97 -5.00
C LEU A 288 6.18 -14.12 -5.75
N THR A 289 7.25 -13.84 -6.51
CA THR A 289 8.10 -14.90 -7.07
C THR A 289 9.03 -15.45 -5.99
N VAL A 290 9.54 -16.67 -6.19
CA VAL A 290 10.41 -17.36 -5.21
C VAL A 290 11.70 -16.56 -4.93
N ASP A 291 12.20 -15.82 -5.93
CA ASP A 291 13.46 -15.07 -5.82
C ASP A 291 13.27 -13.59 -5.42
N GLN A 292 12.03 -13.10 -5.40
CA GLN A 292 11.75 -11.70 -5.07
C GLN A 292 11.85 -11.46 -3.56
N ARG A 293 12.59 -10.41 -3.18
CA ARG A 293 12.82 -10.02 -1.79
C ARG A 293 12.37 -8.58 -1.58
N LEU A 294 11.09 -8.41 -1.31
CA LEU A 294 10.55 -7.07 -1.06
C LEU A 294 10.74 -6.70 0.40
N LYS A 295 11.39 -5.55 0.62
CA LYS A 295 11.70 -5.04 1.94
C LYS A 295 10.45 -4.37 2.53
N ILE A 296 10.12 -4.81 3.74
CA ILE A 296 9.18 -4.13 4.62
C ILE A 296 10.01 -3.49 5.73
N THR A 297 9.90 -2.18 5.90
CA THR A 297 10.69 -1.43 6.88
C THR A 297 10.15 -1.63 8.29
N SER A 298 8.83 -1.78 8.43
CA SER A 298 8.22 -2.09 9.73
C SER A 298 7.01 -3.02 9.61
N LEU A 299 7.09 -4.17 10.27
CA LEU A 299 5.97 -5.09 10.44
C LEU A 299 5.94 -5.61 11.88
N THR A 300 4.74 -5.67 12.47
CA THR A 300 4.57 -6.20 13.81
C THR A 300 4.19 -7.67 13.77
N PHE A 301 4.96 -8.50 14.46
CA PHE A 301 4.72 -9.93 14.62
C PHE A 301 4.16 -10.23 15.99
N LEU A 302 3.12 -11.06 16.02
CA LEU A 302 2.55 -11.65 17.22
C LEU A 302 2.72 -13.16 17.13
N PHE A 303 3.32 -13.74 18.17
CA PHE A 303 3.40 -15.19 18.35
C PHE A 303 2.59 -15.59 19.57
N THR A 304 1.84 -16.68 19.45
CA THR A 304 1.15 -17.32 20.57
C THR A 304 1.68 -18.73 20.80
N ASP A 305 1.52 -19.25 22.01
CA ASP A 305 1.78 -20.66 22.37
C ASP A 305 0.80 -21.08 23.46
N LEU A 306 0.16 -22.24 23.31
CA LEU A 306 -0.75 -22.76 24.32
C LEU A 306 0.05 -23.56 25.35
N ARG A 307 0.13 -23.03 26.58
CA ARG A 307 0.89 -23.66 27.65
C ARG A 307 0.30 -25.02 28.01
N GLY A 308 1.14 -26.06 27.95
CA GLY A 308 0.77 -27.40 28.43
C GLY A 308 -0.22 -28.12 27.50
N SER A 309 -0.21 -27.80 26.21
CA SER A 309 -1.07 -28.46 25.21
C SER A 309 -0.90 -29.97 25.18
N THR A 310 0.32 -30.50 25.32
CA THR A 310 0.55 -31.95 25.45
C THR A 310 -0.17 -32.56 26.65
N GLU A 311 -0.10 -31.91 27.82
CA GLU A 311 -0.80 -32.35 29.03
C GLU A 311 -2.32 -32.16 28.94
N LEU A 312 -2.78 -31.22 28.10
CA LEU A 312 -4.21 -31.04 27.81
C LEU A 312 -4.78 -32.28 27.12
N TYR A 313 -4.12 -32.79 26.07
CA TYR A 313 -4.56 -33.99 25.34
C TYR A 313 -4.71 -35.20 26.29
N GLU A 314 -3.76 -35.40 27.19
CA GLU A 314 -3.81 -36.49 28.17
C GLU A 314 -4.93 -36.32 29.21
N ARG A 315 -5.21 -35.09 29.64
CA ARG A 315 -6.19 -34.81 30.71
C ARG A 315 -7.64 -34.87 30.23
N VAL A 316 -7.94 -34.35 29.05
CA VAL A 316 -9.33 -34.22 28.57
C VAL A 316 -9.70 -35.21 27.47
N GLY A 317 -8.71 -35.96 26.96
CA GLY A 317 -8.86 -36.91 25.86
C GLY A 317 -8.88 -36.23 24.48
N ASP A 318 -8.45 -36.98 23.46
CA ASP A 318 -8.14 -36.45 22.12
C ASP A 318 -9.30 -35.71 21.45
N LEU A 319 -10.53 -36.23 21.53
CA LEU A 319 -11.69 -35.62 20.88
C LEU A 319 -12.05 -34.25 21.50
N VAL A 320 -12.09 -34.19 22.84
CA VAL A 320 -12.41 -32.94 23.55
C VAL A 320 -11.29 -31.92 23.37
N ALA A 321 -10.04 -32.37 23.41
CA ALA A 321 -8.88 -31.52 23.15
C ALA A 321 -8.89 -30.97 21.71
N PHE A 322 -9.26 -31.79 20.72
CA PHE A 322 -9.38 -31.37 19.33
C PHE A 322 -10.43 -30.27 19.14
N ASP A 323 -11.63 -30.44 19.71
CA ASP A 323 -12.68 -29.42 19.62
C ASP A 323 -12.29 -28.11 20.33
N LEU A 324 -11.62 -28.20 21.49
CA LEU A 324 -11.11 -27.04 22.21
C LEU A 324 -10.05 -26.28 21.41
N VAL A 325 -9.09 -26.99 20.82
CA VAL A 325 -8.03 -26.38 20.00
C VAL A 325 -8.60 -25.78 18.71
N ARG A 326 -9.58 -26.43 18.08
CA ARG A 326 -10.25 -25.89 16.90
C ARG A 326 -11.00 -24.59 17.23
N GLU A 327 -11.73 -24.57 18.33
CA GLU A 327 -12.44 -23.37 18.78
C GLU A 327 -11.47 -22.25 19.17
N HIS A 328 -10.37 -22.60 19.84
CA HIS A 328 -9.26 -21.70 20.12
C HIS A 328 -8.74 -21.02 18.85
N PHE A 329 -8.40 -21.80 17.81
CA PHE A 329 -7.93 -21.23 16.54
C PHE A 329 -8.98 -20.36 15.86
N ARG A 330 -10.25 -20.75 15.89
CA ARG A 330 -11.34 -19.94 15.33
C ARG A 330 -11.37 -18.56 15.97
N VAL A 331 -11.35 -18.50 17.30
CA VAL A 331 -11.38 -17.25 18.08
C VAL A 331 -10.13 -16.40 17.81
N LEU A 332 -8.94 -17.02 17.79
CA LEU A 332 -7.70 -16.27 17.50
C LEU A 332 -7.74 -15.67 16.09
N ASN A 333 -8.15 -16.44 15.07
CA ASN A 333 -8.25 -15.96 13.69
C ASN A 333 -9.22 -14.78 13.57
N GLU A 334 -10.38 -14.85 14.23
CA GLU A 334 -11.37 -13.77 14.24
C GLU A 334 -10.83 -12.49 14.88
N ILE A 335 -10.10 -12.61 16.00
CA ILE A 335 -9.49 -11.45 16.67
C ILE A 335 -8.39 -10.83 15.81
N VAL A 336 -7.52 -11.66 15.19
CA VAL A 336 -6.47 -11.18 14.29
C VAL A 336 -7.08 -10.39 13.14
N ALA A 337 -8.10 -10.95 12.47
CA ALA A 337 -8.75 -10.29 11.34
C ALA A 337 -9.48 -9.00 11.76
N ALA A 338 -10.13 -9.00 12.93
CA ALA A 338 -10.84 -7.82 13.45
C ALA A 338 -9.90 -6.65 13.82
N GLU A 339 -8.61 -6.93 14.04
CA GLU A 339 -7.57 -5.93 14.29
C GLU A 339 -6.71 -5.66 13.05
N ALA A 340 -7.25 -5.91 11.84
CA ALA A 340 -6.58 -5.68 10.55
C ALA A 340 -5.23 -6.43 10.40
N GLY A 341 -5.08 -7.54 11.11
CA GLY A 341 -3.95 -8.45 10.96
C GLY A 341 -4.28 -9.66 10.09
N ALA A 342 -3.27 -10.51 9.90
CA ALA A 342 -3.45 -11.80 9.28
C ALA A 342 -2.64 -12.90 9.96
N VAL A 343 -3.19 -14.10 9.96
CA VAL A 343 -2.49 -15.29 10.39
C VAL A 343 -1.58 -15.78 9.26
N VAL A 344 -0.28 -15.83 9.56
CA VAL A 344 0.73 -16.28 8.61
C VAL A 344 0.70 -17.79 8.49
N LYS A 345 0.81 -18.46 9.65
CA LYS A 345 0.81 -19.91 9.78
C LYS A 345 0.54 -20.32 11.23
N THR A 346 0.12 -21.57 11.40
CA THR A 346 0.07 -22.26 12.69
C THR A 346 1.26 -23.19 12.84
N ILE A 347 1.76 -23.36 14.06
CA ILE A 347 2.91 -24.23 14.39
C ILE A 347 2.48 -25.12 15.56
N GLY A 348 1.90 -26.27 15.27
CA GLY A 348 1.18 -27.03 16.30
C GLY A 348 -0.06 -26.25 16.76
N ASP A 349 -0.08 -25.90 18.04
CA ASP A 349 -1.04 -25.08 18.79
C ASP A 349 -0.69 -23.58 18.83
N ALA A 350 0.48 -23.19 18.32
CA ALA A 350 0.93 -21.81 18.22
C ALA A 350 0.38 -21.10 16.96
N VAL A 351 0.13 -19.80 17.08
CA VAL A 351 -0.21 -18.91 15.96
C VAL A 351 0.91 -17.91 15.74
N MET A 352 1.33 -17.78 14.48
CA MET A 352 2.12 -16.65 14.01
C MET A 352 1.21 -15.72 13.21
N ALA A 353 1.05 -14.49 13.68
CA ALA A 353 0.26 -13.44 13.04
C ALA A 353 1.10 -12.19 12.79
N THR A 354 0.68 -11.40 11.80
CA THR A 354 1.30 -10.11 11.46
C THR A 354 0.27 -9.00 11.43
N PHE A 355 0.69 -7.82 11.86
CA PHE A 355 -0.12 -6.61 11.92
C PHE A 355 0.65 -5.43 11.29
N PRO A 356 -0.05 -4.50 10.63
CA PRO A 356 0.58 -3.35 10.00
C PRO A 356 1.22 -2.39 11.01
N THR A 357 0.73 -2.36 12.25
CA THR A 357 1.19 -1.45 13.32
C THR A 357 1.16 -2.12 14.71
N PRO A 358 1.98 -1.64 15.67
CA PRO A 358 2.06 -2.21 17.03
C PRO A 358 0.77 -2.17 17.84
N ASP A 359 0.01 -1.08 17.77
CA ASP A 359 -1.24 -0.88 18.51
C ASP A 359 -2.28 -1.97 18.19
N ARG A 360 -2.39 -2.34 16.92
CA ARG A 360 -3.27 -3.42 16.45
C ARG A 360 -2.88 -4.78 17.02
N ALA A 361 -1.58 -5.09 17.04
CA ALA A 361 -1.09 -6.34 17.61
C ALA A 361 -1.32 -6.39 19.13
N VAL A 362 -1.14 -5.27 19.84
CA VAL A 362 -1.40 -5.18 21.28
C VAL A 362 -2.90 -5.31 21.57
N ALA A 363 -3.76 -4.65 20.80
CA ALA A 363 -5.22 -4.80 20.90
C ALA A 363 -5.64 -6.26 20.70
N ALA A 364 -5.11 -6.92 19.67
CA ALA A 364 -5.36 -8.33 19.40
C ALA A 364 -4.89 -9.21 20.58
N ALA A 365 -3.67 -9.01 21.07
CA ALA A 365 -3.13 -9.76 22.19
C ALA A 365 -4.00 -9.65 23.46
N LEU A 366 -4.47 -8.45 23.78
CA LEU A 366 -5.35 -8.21 24.92
C LEU A 366 -6.70 -8.94 24.76
N ARG A 367 -7.32 -8.83 23.57
CA ARG A 367 -8.58 -9.52 23.24
C ARG A 367 -8.43 -11.03 23.26
N MET A 368 -7.32 -11.56 22.74
CA MET A 368 -7.03 -13.01 22.76
C MET A 368 -6.96 -13.53 24.20
N ARG A 369 -6.24 -12.82 25.07
CA ARG A 369 -6.12 -13.19 26.48
C ARG A 369 -7.48 -13.19 27.19
N GLU A 370 -8.29 -12.17 26.95
CA GLU A 370 -9.65 -12.06 27.50
C GLU A 370 -10.55 -13.20 27.01
N ALA A 371 -10.55 -13.47 25.70
CA ALA A 371 -11.33 -14.57 25.13
C ALA A 371 -10.93 -15.94 25.71
N MET A 372 -9.64 -16.19 25.94
CA MET A 372 -9.19 -17.43 26.60
C MET A 372 -9.66 -17.52 28.06
N ARG A 373 -9.68 -16.40 28.80
CA ARG A 373 -10.24 -16.35 30.17
C ARG A 373 -11.73 -16.69 30.17
N ASP A 374 -12.49 -16.15 29.23
CA ASP A 374 -13.92 -16.43 29.09
C ASP A 374 -14.21 -17.90 28.74
N MET A 375 -13.42 -18.48 27.83
CA MET A 375 -13.54 -19.91 27.48
C MET A 375 -13.24 -20.83 28.67
N ASN A 376 -12.21 -20.49 29.45
CA ASN A 376 -11.88 -21.21 30.69
C ASN A 376 -13.01 -21.09 31.73
N ALA A 377 -13.57 -19.89 31.90
CA ALA A 377 -14.68 -19.67 32.83
C ALA A 377 -15.94 -20.48 32.44
N ARG A 378 -16.29 -20.53 31.15
CA ARG A 378 -17.46 -21.28 30.64
C ARG A 378 -17.30 -22.79 30.75
N SER A 379 -16.09 -23.29 30.51
CA SER A 379 -15.79 -24.73 30.61
C SER A 379 -15.61 -25.20 32.05
N GLY A 380 -15.41 -24.27 33.00
CA GLY A 380 -15.07 -24.58 34.39
C GLY A 380 -13.66 -25.15 34.54
N ARG A 381 -12.79 -24.96 33.53
CA ARG A 381 -11.44 -25.54 33.47
C ARG A 381 -10.41 -24.44 33.21
N ALA A 382 -9.23 -24.56 33.79
CA ALA A 382 -8.12 -23.61 33.59
C ALA A 382 -7.15 -24.14 32.51
N ASP A 383 -7.70 -24.58 31.39
CA ASP A 383 -7.00 -25.41 30.41
C ASP A 383 -6.36 -24.60 29.27
N LEU A 384 -6.88 -23.42 28.97
CA LEU A 384 -6.43 -22.58 27.85
C LEU A 384 -5.60 -21.39 28.35
N LEU A 385 -4.31 -21.63 28.55
CA LEU A 385 -3.36 -20.62 29.00
C LEU A 385 -2.46 -20.19 27.84
N LEU A 386 -2.68 -18.98 27.33
CA LEU A 386 -1.95 -18.46 26.17
C LEU A 386 -0.73 -17.64 26.59
N LYS A 387 0.44 -17.99 26.06
CA LYS A 387 1.61 -17.12 26.08
C LYS A 387 1.59 -16.26 24.83
N ILE A 388 1.85 -14.97 24.95
CA ILE A 388 1.82 -14.04 23.81
C ILE A 388 3.08 -13.20 23.82
N GLY A 389 3.75 -13.14 22.66
CA GLY A 389 4.90 -12.27 22.42
C GLY A 389 4.69 -11.38 21.20
N VAL A 390 5.05 -10.11 21.32
CA VAL A 390 4.90 -9.12 20.24
C VAL A 390 6.22 -8.41 19.98
N HIS A 391 6.60 -8.28 18.70
CA HIS A 391 7.78 -7.53 18.30
C HIS A 391 7.58 -6.87 16.94
N GLU A 392 8.06 -5.64 16.80
CA GLU A 392 8.06 -4.90 15.54
C GLU A 392 9.49 -4.67 15.04
N GLY A 393 9.69 -4.83 13.73
CA GLY A 393 10.92 -4.48 13.03
C GLY A 393 10.87 -4.76 11.53
N PRO A 394 11.98 -4.51 10.81
CA PRO A 394 12.05 -4.74 9.36
C PRO A 394 12.05 -6.23 9.03
N CYS A 395 11.46 -6.61 7.90
CA CYS A 395 11.47 -7.98 7.39
C CYS A 395 11.44 -8.02 5.86
N ILE A 396 11.59 -9.22 5.32
CA ILE A 396 11.46 -9.49 3.88
C ILE A 396 10.22 -10.36 3.69
N ALA A 397 9.29 -9.92 2.85
CA ALA A 397 8.19 -10.75 2.40
C ALA A 397 8.70 -11.75 1.34
N VAL A 398 8.39 -13.02 1.52
CA VAL A 398 8.84 -14.13 0.65
C VAL A 398 7.69 -15.09 0.38
N THR A 399 7.84 -15.95 -0.63
CA THR A 399 6.95 -17.11 -0.83
C THR A 399 7.66 -18.38 -0.38
N MET A 400 7.08 -19.13 0.56
CA MET A 400 7.56 -20.44 0.99
C MET A 400 6.42 -21.46 0.99
N ASN A 401 6.64 -22.64 0.38
CA ASN A 401 5.60 -23.67 0.19
C ASN A 401 4.32 -23.11 -0.45
N GLU A 402 4.48 -22.31 -1.51
CA GLU A 402 3.38 -21.69 -2.26
C GLU A 402 2.47 -20.79 -1.40
N ARG A 403 2.97 -20.30 -0.26
CA ARG A 403 2.29 -19.35 0.61
C ARG A 403 3.21 -18.20 0.97
N GLN A 404 2.62 -17.04 1.17
CA GLN A 404 3.33 -15.87 1.66
C GLN A 404 3.85 -16.12 3.08
N ASP A 405 5.14 -15.88 3.31
CA ASP A 405 5.82 -15.97 4.60
C ASP A 405 6.76 -14.76 4.78
N TYR A 406 7.43 -14.69 5.92
CA TYR A 406 8.33 -13.60 6.24
C TYR A 406 9.68 -14.12 6.70
N PHE A 407 10.74 -13.44 6.27
CA PHE A 407 12.11 -13.76 6.64
C PHE A 407 12.79 -12.55 7.30
N GLY A 408 13.66 -12.82 8.29
CA GLY A 408 14.48 -11.81 8.95
C GLY A 408 14.64 -12.04 10.45
N GLN A 409 15.54 -11.28 11.06
CA GLN A 409 15.79 -11.35 12.51
C GLN A 409 14.55 -10.99 13.34
N THR A 410 13.69 -10.11 12.83
CA THR A 410 12.43 -9.70 13.47
C THR A 410 11.52 -10.88 13.81
N VAL A 411 11.39 -11.86 12.90
CA VAL A 411 10.57 -13.07 13.13
C VAL A 411 11.15 -13.89 14.29
N ASN A 412 12.47 -14.04 14.34
CA ASN A 412 13.16 -14.78 15.39
C ASN A 412 13.06 -14.08 16.75
N ILE A 413 13.18 -12.75 16.78
CA ILE A 413 13.00 -11.95 18.01
C ILE A 413 11.57 -12.13 18.54
N ALA A 414 10.56 -12.01 17.69
CA ALA A 414 9.15 -12.14 18.08
C ALA A 414 8.85 -13.51 18.72
N SER A 415 9.30 -14.60 18.08
CA SER A 415 9.15 -15.96 18.63
C SER A 415 9.87 -16.13 19.97
N ARG A 416 11.07 -15.54 20.14
CA ARG A 416 11.81 -15.62 21.41
C ARG A 416 11.16 -14.79 22.52
N VAL A 417 10.60 -13.63 22.19
CA VAL A 417 9.83 -12.79 23.13
C VAL A 417 8.60 -13.56 23.62
N GLN A 418 7.89 -14.27 22.73
CA GLN A 418 6.81 -15.17 23.14
C GLN A 418 7.31 -16.28 24.07
N GLY A 419 8.47 -16.87 23.77
CA GLY A 419 9.06 -17.93 24.60
C GLY A 419 9.38 -17.51 26.05
N LEU A 420 9.59 -16.21 26.30
CA LEU A 420 9.74 -15.64 27.64
C LEU A 420 8.40 -15.39 28.35
N ALA A 421 7.32 -15.26 27.59
CA ALA A 421 6.03 -14.91 28.12
C ALA A 421 5.50 -16.02 29.04
N ASN A 422 4.95 -15.60 30.17
CA ASN A 422 4.12 -16.47 31.00
C ASN A 422 2.65 -16.33 30.58
N SER A 423 1.77 -17.15 31.15
CA SER A 423 0.34 -17.13 30.78
C SER A 423 -0.47 -15.99 31.40
N GLN A 424 0.15 -15.11 32.19
CA GLN A 424 -0.53 -14.00 32.88
C GLN A 424 -0.30 -12.67 32.16
N SER A 425 0.89 -12.47 31.59
CA SER A 425 1.29 -11.21 30.96
C SER A 425 1.64 -11.39 29.49
N ILE A 426 1.38 -10.35 28.70
CA ILE A 426 1.79 -10.28 27.29
C ILE A 426 3.20 -9.70 27.26
N PHE A 427 4.13 -10.32 26.54
CA PHE A 427 5.49 -9.81 26.43
C PHE A 427 5.66 -9.04 25.12
N ALA A 428 6.30 -7.88 25.19
CA ALA A 428 6.52 -7.04 24.03
C ALA A 428 7.92 -6.40 24.08
N THR A 429 8.50 -6.05 22.93
CA THR A 429 9.76 -5.29 22.90
C THR A 429 9.54 -3.79 23.03
N GLY A 430 10.62 -3.04 23.28
CA GLY A 430 10.61 -1.58 23.28
C GLY A 430 9.98 -0.95 22.03
N SER A 431 10.22 -1.50 20.82
CA SER A 431 9.59 -1.01 19.59
C SER A 431 8.05 -1.04 19.63
N VAL A 432 7.46 -1.98 20.36
CA VAL A 432 6.00 -2.13 20.46
C VAL A 432 5.43 -1.22 21.55
N VAL A 433 6.03 -1.21 22.74
CA VAL A 433 5.48 -0.43 23.87
C VAL A 433 5.74 1.08 23.75
N ASN A 434 6.78 1.47 23.00
CA ASN A 434 7.12 2.88 22.78
C ASN A 434 6.46 3.45 21.51
N ASP A 435 5.76 2.63 20.72
CA ASP A 435 4.92 3.14 19.64
C ASP A 435 3.82 4.03 20.23
N ALA A 436 3.57 5.18 19.60
CA ALA A 436 2.68 6.20 20.16
C ALA A 436 1.24 5.71 20.35
N LYS A 437 0.72 4.94 19.38
CA LYS A 437 -0.66 4.42 19.44
C LYS A 437 -0.77 3.26 20.42
N ALA A 438 0.23 2.38 20.45
CA ALA A 438 0.27 1.28 21.40
C ALA A 438 0.39 1.80 22.85
N ALA A 439 1.23 2.80 23.09
CA ALA A 439 1.37 3.45 24.39
C ALA A 439 0.06 4.10 24.84
N ASP A 440 -0.64 4.81 23.95
CA ASP A 440 -1.94 5.42 24.23
C ASP A 440 -3.03 4.37 24.55
N LEU A 441 -3.06 3.27 23.79
CA LEU A 441 -3.95 2.14 24.06
C LEU A 441 -3.71 1.53 25.44
N LEU A 442 -2.43 1.29 25.79
CA LEU A 442 -2.06 0.71 27.08
C LEU A 442 -2.40 1.66 28.24
N HIS A 443 -2.14 2.96 28.08
CA HIS A 443 -2.51 3.99 29.03
C HIS A 443 -4.04 4.04 29.25
N THR A 444 -4.82 4.03 28.17
CA THR A 444 -6.29 4.03 28.22
C THR A 444 -6.86 2.79 28.93
N LYS A 445 -6.14 1.67 28.87
CA LYS A 445 -6.48 0.42 29.57
C LYS A 445 -5.91 0.33 30.98
N GLU A 446 -5.25 1.38 31.47
CA GLU A 446 -4.57 1.42 32.78
C GLU A 446 -3.51 0.32 32.96
N LEU A 447 -2.88 -0.10 31.86
CA LEU A 447 -1.85 -1.14 31.86
C LEU A 447 -0.47 -0.49 31.82
N THR A 448 0.34 -0.73 32.85
CA THR A 448 1.72 -0.24 32.91
C THR A 448 2.70 -1.37 32.54
N PRO A 449 3.39 -1.30 31.39
CA PRO A 449 4.37 -2.29 31.02
C PRO A 449 5.58 -2.24 31.97
N VAL A 450 6.02 -3.40 32.45
CA VAL A 450 7.18 -3.53 33.34
C VAL A 450 8.38 -4.02 32.54
N SER A 451 9.43 -3.22 32.45
CA SER A 451 10.66 -3.58 31.72
C SER A 451 11.48 -4.65 32.45
N GLN A 452 12.04 -5.57 31.68
CA GLN A 452 13.05 -6.54 32.09
C GLN A 452 14.15 -6.62 31.02
N GLY A 453 15.39 -6.41 31.44
CA GLY A 453 16.55 -6.67 30.59
C GLY A 453 16.69 -8.18 30.41
N THR A 454 16.69 -8.66 29.17
CA THR A 454 16.88 -10.09 28.90
C THR A 454 17.72 -10.29 27.65
N SER A 455 18.69 -11.21 27.76
CA SER A 455 19.43 -11.70 26.63
C SER A 455 18.61 -12.77 25.90
N LEU A 456 18.30 -12.51 24.62
CA LEU A 456 17.62 -13.49 23.77
C LEU A 456 18.68 -14.40 23.12
N ARG A 457 18.60 -15.71 23.36
CA ARG A 457 19.58 -16.70 22.86
C ARG A 457 19.83 -16.55 21.36
N GLY A 458 21.04 -16.18 20.94
CA GLY A 458 21.39 -16.04 19.52
C GLY A 458 20.98 -14.69 18.90
N ILE A 459 20.79 -13.66 19.71
CA ILE A 459 20.83 -12.25 19.32
C ILE A 459 21.97 -11.63 20.12
N GLU A 460 22.93 -11.00 19.44
CA GLU A 460 24.16 -10.47 20.08
C GLU A 460 23.91 -9.26 20.99
N ARG A 461 22.80 -8.54 20.77
CA ARG A 461 22.41 -7.35 21.56
C ARG A 461 21.40 -7.71 22.65
N GLU A 462 21.51 -7.06 23.79
CA GLU A 462 20.46 -7.10 24.81
C GLU A 462 19.20 -6.44 24.25
N VAL A 463 18.05 -7.09 24.42
CA VAL A 463 16.75 -6.57 23.96
C VAL A 463 15.91 -6.27 25.19
N MET A 464 15.46 -5.02 25.31
CA MET A 464 14.52 -4.64 26.36
C MET A 464 13.15 -5.25 26.07
N VAL A 465 12.72 -6.13 26.96
CA VAL A 465 11.40 -6.78 26.91
C VAL A 465 10.55 -6.20 28.02
N TYR A 466 9.24 -6.08 27.79
CA TYR A 466 8.28 -5.51 28.70
C TYR A 466 7.16 -6.52 28.93
N ALA A 467 6.78 -6.72 30.19
CA ALA A 467 5.61 -7.48 30.55
C ALA A 467 4.42 -6.53 30.70
N ILE A 468 3.40 -6.70 29.85
CA ILE A 468 2.12 -6.01 29.92
C ILE A 468 1.19 -6.84 30.81
N PRO A 469 0.73 -6.30 31.95
CA PRO A 469 -0.01 -7.05 32.96
C PRO A 469 -1.39 -7.55 32.51
#